data_AF-A0A7W5GQE1-F1
#
_entry.id   AF-A0A7W5GQE1-F1
#
_cell.length_a   1.000
_cell.length_b   1.000
_cell.length_c   1.000
_cell.angle_alpha   90.00
_cell.angle_beta   90.00
_cell.angle_gamma   90.00
#
_symmetry.space_group_name_H-M   'P 1'
#
loop_
_entity.id
_entity.type
_entity.pdbx_description
1 polymer ?
#
loop_
_entity_poly.entity_id
_entity_poly.type
_entity_poly.pdbx_seq_one_letter_code
_entity_poly.pdbx_strand_id
1 'polypeptide(L)'
;MSNPQHPAESELPDHPNLGDRVVQDDGEYMLVSLVGVPGSKAKGLLLRRMSRSSRSPYGLECLGHHLLLADGKWYASRIVGGDGEHAKKTTTGIFQTELDALVNLWASRRSPGLALMV
;
A
#
# COMPACT_ATOMS: atom_id res chain seq x y z
N MET A 1 24.19 -43.97 13.00
CA MET A 1 24.70 -42.60 13.16
C MET A 1 23.70 -41.67 12.54
N SER A 2 23.05 -40.84 13.37
CA SER A 2 21.90 -40.01 13.00
C SER A 2 22.31 -38.88 12.06
N ASN A 3 21.57 -38.75 10.96
CA ASN A 3 21.71 -37.64 10.03
C ASN A 3 21.09 -36.38 10.67
N PRO A 4 21.79 -35.24 10.78
CA PRO A 4 21.16 -34.03 11.28
C PRO A 4 20.22 -33.48 10.20
N GLN A 5 18.92 -33.58 10.43
CA GLN A 5 17.92 -32.81 9.70
C GLN A 5 18.15 -31.33 10.01
N HIS A 6 18.73 -30.60 9.06
CA HIS A 6 18.63 -29.14 9.04
C HIS A 6 17.13 -28.78 8.93
N PRO A 7 16.60 -27.89 9.79
CA PRO A 7 15.25 -27.40 9.60
C PRO A 7 15.23 -26.61 8.29
N ALA A 8 14.25 -26.93 7.44
CA ALA A 8 13.98 -26.18 6.22
C ALA A 8 13.78 -24.71 6.61
N GLU A 9 14.76 -23.87 6.31
CA GLU A 9 14.59 -22.43 6.31
C GLU A 9 13.47 -22.16 5.32
N SER A 10 12.33 -21.74 5.85
CA SER A 10 11.20 -21.32 5.04
C SER A 10 11.65 -20.06 4.31
N GLU A 11 12.14 -20.24 3.07
CA GLU A 11 12.40 -19.18 2.11
C GLU A 11 11.04 -18.50 1.81
N LEU A 12 10.61 -17.64 2.72
CA LEU A 12 9.60 -16.64 2.42
C LEU A 12 10.12 -15.89 1.19
N PRO A 13 9.34 -15.79 0.09
CA PRO A 13 9.80 -15.14 -1.12
C PRO A 13 10.37 -13.76 -0.76
N ASP A 14 11.63 -13.54 -1.14
CA ASP A 14 12.46 -12.45 -0.61
C ASP A 14 11.79 -11.08 -0.72
N HIS A 15 11.02 -10.85 -1.78
CA HIS A 15 10.13 -9.71 -1.93
C HIS A 15 8.95 -10.06 -2.85
N PRO A 16 7.76 -9.47 -2.63
CA PRO A 16 6.73 -9.51 -3.65
C PRO A 16 7.27 -8.84 -4.93
N ASN A 17 7.15 -9.50 -6.09
CA ASN A 17 7.55 -8.90 -7.37
C ASN A 17 6.55 -7.78 -7.73
N LEU A 18 6.86 -6.58 -7.24
CA LEU A 18 6.09 -5.36 -7.46
C LEU A 18 6.59 -4.56 -8.67
N GLY A 19 7.73 -4.91 -9.27
CA GLY A 19 8.47 -4.06 -10.21
C GLY A 19 7.61 -3.51 -11.34
N ASP A 20 6.90 -4.39 -12.04
CA ASP A 20 6.04 -4.02 -13.18
C ASP A 20 4.76 -3.28 -12.77
N ARG A 21 4.51 -3.18 -11.46
CA ARG A 21 3.31 -2.57 -10.88
C ARG A 21 3.61 -1.23 -10.21
N VAL A 22 4.87 -0.82 -10.08
CA VAL A 22 5.24 0.46 -9.47
C VAL A 22 4.85 1.60 -10.41
N VAL A 23 3.98 2.49 -9.92
CA VAL A 23 3.56 3.71 -10.63
C VAL A 23 4.45 4.90 -10.21
N GLN A 24 4.80 4.97 -8.92
CA GLN A 24 5.69 5.99 -8.35
C GLN A 24 6.51 5.37 -7.21
N ASP A 25 7.73 5.85 -7.04
CA ASP A 25 8.65 5.42 -5.99
C ASP A 25 9.58 6.58 -5.61
N ASP A 26 9.69 6.90 -4.33
CA ASP A 26 10.64 7.91 -3.82
C ASP A 26 11.69 7.32 -2.86
N GLY A 27 11.85 6.00 -2.86
CA GLY A 27 12.80 5.28 -2.01
C GLY A 27 12.26 4.93 -0.63
N GLU A 28 11.30 5.69 -0.10
CA GLU A 28 10.62 5.38 1.17
C GLU A 28 9.18 4.90 0.92
N TYR A 29 8.46 5.57 0.03
CA TYR A 29 7.08 5.26 -0.32
C TYR A 29 6.97 4.75 -1.75
N MET A 30 6.00 3.87 -1.97
CA MET A 30 5.66 3.36 -3.30
C MET A 30 4.17 3.50 -3.55
N LEU A 31 3.82 3.88 -4.77
CA LEU A 31 2.47 3.73 -5.29
C LEU A 31 2.47 2.56 -6.26
N VAL A 32 1.63 1.56 -6.01
CA VAL A 32 1.56 0.35 -6.84
C VAL A 32 0.17 0.17 -7.43
N SER A 33 0.13 -0.30 -8.68
CA SER A 33 -1.10 -0.67 -9.38
C SER A 33 -1.46 -2.14 -9.12
N LEU A 34 -2.73 -2.35 -8.77
CA LEU A 34 -3.35 -3.66 -8.64
C LEU A 34 -4.27 -3.98 -9.82
N VAL A 35 -4.16 -3.23 -10.92
CA VAL A 35 -4.87 -3.57 -12.16
C VAL A 35 -4.49 -4.99 -12.61
N GLY A 36 -5.52 -5.77 -12.94
CA GLY A 36 -5.36 -7.17 -13.34
C GLY A 36 -5.06 -8.16 -12.19
N VAL A 37 -4.99 -7.70 -10.92
CA VAL A 37 -4.85 -8.62 -9.77
C VAL A 37 -6.22 -9.24 -9.45
N PRO A 38 -6.38 -10.57 -9.56
CA PRO A 38 -7.65 -11.24 -9.29
C PRO A 38 -8.13 -10.99 -7.86
N GLY A 39 -9.43 -10.71 -7.68
CA GLY A 39 -10.03 -10.52 -6.36
C GLY A 39 -9.72 -9.18 -5.68
N SER A 40 -8.84 -8.35 -6.25
CA SER A 40 -8.55 -7.03 -5.68
C SER A 40 -9.68 -6.03 -5.95
N LYS A 41 -10.31 -5.54 -4.88
CA LYS A 41 -11.24 -4.39 -4.94
C LYS A 41 -10.48 -3.08 -5.15
N ALA A 42 -9.31 -2.95 -4.50
CA ALA A 42 -8.42 -1.83 -4.70
C ALA A 42 -7.79 -1.89 -6.10
N LYS A 43 -7.62 -0.72 -6.71
CA LYS A 43 -6.93 -0.55 -8.00
C LYS A 43 -5.48 -0.14 -7.83
N GLY A 44 -5.11 0.32 -6.64
CA GLY A 44 -3.72 0.43 -6.23
C GLY A 44 -3.57 0.79 -4.77
N LEU A 45 -2.33 0.69 -4.29
CA LEU A 45 -1.96 0.86 -2.90
C LEU A 45 -0.85 1.90 -2.76
N LEU A 46 -0.92 2.66 -1.67
CA LEU A 46 0.20 3.41 -1.15
C LEU A 46 0.90 2.56 -0.10
N LEU A 47 2.17 2.27 -0.34
CA LEU A 47 3.01 1.47 0.54
C LEU A 47 4.13 2.32 1.12
N ARG A 48 4.57 1.99 2.34
CA ARG A 48 5.79 2.51 2.95
C ARG A 48 6.76 1.37 3.23
N ARG A 49 8.02 1.58 2.89
CA ARG A 49 9.12 0.68 3.26
C ARG A 49 9.43 0.84 4.74
N MET A 50 9.55 -0.29 5.43
CA MET A 50 9.90 -0.35 6.84
C MET A 50 10.80 -1.55 7.11
N SER A 51 11.44 -1.58 8.28
CA SER A 51 12.20 -2.75 8.72
C SER A 51 11.31 -3.99 8.76
N ARG A 52 11.83 -5.11 8.26
CA ARG A 52 11.14 -6.40 8.34
C ARG A 52 10.90 -6.74 9.80
N SER A 53 9.69 -7.19 10.11
CA SER A 53 9.29 -7.62 11.45
C SER A 53 8.32 -8.78 11.34
N SER A 54 7.97 -9.40 12.48
CA SER A 54 6.93 -10.43 12.52
C SER A 54 5.57 -9.93 12.00
N ARG A 55 5.28 -8.63 12.11
CA ARG A 55 4.05 -8.00 11.60
C ARG A 55 4.17 -7.55 10.14
N SER A 56 5.39 -7.29 9.69
CA SER A 56 5.70 -6.78 8.36
C SER A 56 6.78 -7.65 7.71
N PRO A 57 6.47 -8.92 7.34
CA PRO A 57 7.46 -9.89 6.89
C PRO A 57 8.16 -9.47 5.59
N TYR A 58 7.50 -8.64 4.79
CA TYR A 58 8.03 -8.09 3.53
C TYR A 58 8.62 -6.69 3.68
N GLY A 59 8.66 -6.13 4.90
CA GLY A 59 9.13 -4.76 5.13
C GLY A 59 8.26 -3.70 4.45
N LEU A 60 6.97 -4.00 4.25
CA LEU A 60 6.01 -3.11 3.60
C LEU A 60 4.80 -2.89 4.50
N GLU A 61 4.44 -1.64 4.66
CA GLU A 61 3.21 -1.20 5.34
C GLU A 61 2.25 -0.62 4.31
N CYS A 62 0.99 -1.05 4.33
CA CYS A 62 -0.05 -0.44 3.51
C CYS A 62 -0.59 0.80 4.22
N LEU A 63 -0.35 1.98 3.64
CA LEU A 63 -0.82 3.26 4.16
C LEU A 63 -2.11 3.73 3.53
N GLY A 64 -2.56 3.13 2.44
CA GLY A 64 -3.75 3.59 1.76
C GLY A 64 -4.01 2.87 0.45
N HIS A 65 -5.16 3.17 -0.13
CA HIS A 65 -5.60 2.58 -1.37
C HIS A 65 -6.47 3.54 -2.16
N HIS A 66 -6.63 3.25 -3.44
CA HIS A 66 -7.71 3.81 -4.24
C HIS A 66 -8.51 2.71 -4.91
N LEU A 67 -9.79 2.97 -5.19
CA LEU A 67 -10.71 2.04 -5.82
C LEU A 67 -11.77 2.78 -6.65
N LEU A 68 -12.36 2.07 -7.61
CA LEU A 68 -13.51 2.52 -8.38
C LEU A 68 -14.80 2.16 -7.65
N LEU A 69 -15.65 3.16 -7.40
CA LEU A 69 -16.97 3.00 -6.79
C LEU A 69 -18.02 2.58 -7.82
N ALA A 70 -19.18 2.12 -7.32
CA ALA A 70 -20.30 1.70 -8.16
C ALA A 70 -20.90 2.85 -8.99
N ASP A 71 -20.75 4.10 -8.55
CA ASP A 71 -21.20 5.29 -9.27
C ASP A 71 -20.19 5.79 -10.32
N GLY A 72 -19.11 5.05 -10.55
CA GLY A 72 -18.06 5.40 -11.50
C GLY A 72 -17.03 6.41 -10.96
N LYS A 73 -17.17 6.89 -9.72
CA LYS A 73 -16.18 7.78 -9.10
C LYS A 73 -15.04 7.00 -8.47
N TRP A 74 -13.93 7.69 -8.28
CA TRP A 74 -12.73 7.14 -7.68
C TRP A 74 -12.61 7.54 -6.22
N TYR A 75 -12.46 6.56 -5.35
CA TYR A 75 -12.24 6.77 -3.93
C TYR A 75 -10.75 6.60 -3.63
N ALA A 76 -10.15 7.55 -2.91
CA ALA A 76 -8.83 7.41 -2.32
C ALA A 76 -8.92 7.51 -0.80
N SER A 77 -8.16 6.68 -0.11
CA SER A 77 -8.15 6.62 1.34
C SER A 77 -6.74 6.37 1.85
N ARG A 78 -6.28 7.24 2.75
CA ARG A 78 -5.05 7.05 3.52
C ARG A 78 -5.38 6.76 4.97
N ILE A 79 -4.87 5.64 5.44
CA ILE A 79 -4.85 5.25 6.85
C ILE A 79 -3.77 6.10 7.53
N VAL A 80 -4.16 6.87 8.54
CA VAL A 80 -3.28 7.71 9.34
C VAL A 80 -3.21 7.09 10.74
N GLY A 81 -2.00 6.72 11.13
CA GLY A 81 -1.73 5.94 12.34
C GLY A 81 -1.50 4.49 11.96
N GLY A 82 -0.25 4.04 12.11
CA GLY A 82 0.13 2.64 11.93
C GLY A 82 -0.50 1.73 12.97
N ASP A 83 0.09 0.56 13.17
CA ASP A 83 -0.38 -0.55 14.00
C ASP A 83 -0.45 -0.23 15.50
N GLY A 84 -1.47 0.54 15.87
CA GLY A 84 -1.92 0.83 17.24
C GLY A 84 -3.31 1.48 17.24
N GLU A 85 -3.87 1.69 18.44
CA GLU A 85 -5.17 2.36 18.76
C GLU A 85 -5.44 3.71 18.03
N HIS A 86 -4.47 4.22 17.28
CA HIS A 86 -4.44 5.50 16.59
C HIS A 86 -4.72 5.43 15.08
N ALA A 87 -5.01 4.25 14.51
CA ALA A 87 -5.49 4.07 13.13
C ALA A 87 -6.89 4.69 12.85
N LYS A 88 -7.33 5.66 13.66
CA LYS A 88 -8.68 6.26 13.64
C LYS A 88 -8.81 7.44 12.69
N LYS A 89 -7.71 8.00 12.18
CA LYS A 89 -7.79 9.10 11.21
C LYS A 89 -7.59 8.53 9.82
N THR A 90 -8.62 8.63 9.01
CA THR A 90 -8.53 8.27 7.59
C THR A 90 -8.71 9.56 6.82
N THR A 91 -7.72 9.96 6.03
CA THR A 91 -7.94 11.04 5.07
C THR A 91 -8.52 10.41 3.82
N THR A 92 -9.75 10.78 3.47
CA THR A 92 -10.50 10.18 2.36
C THR A 92 -10.94 11.26 1.37
N GLY A 93 -11.01 10.87 0.10
CA GLY A 93 -11.47 11.73 -0.98
C GLY A 93 -12.22 10.94 -2.06
N ILE A 94 -13.16 11.62 -2.72
CA ILE A 94 -13.90 11.09 -3.87
C ILE A 94 -13.60 12.00 -5.07
N PHE A 95 -13.20 11.39 -6.17
CA PHE A 95 -12.67 12.07 -7.35
C PHE A 95 -13.38 11.58 -8.61
N GLN A 96 -13.39 12.42 -9.65
CA GLN A 96 -14.00 12.06 -10.93
C GLN A 96 -13.09 11.14 -11.76
N THR A 97 -11.78 11.24 -11.59
CA THR A 97 -10.81 10.47 -12.38
C THR A 97 -9.89 9.62 -11.49
N GLU A 98 -9.37 8.53 -12.07
CA GLU A 98 -8.35 7.69 -11.42
C GLU A 98 -7.09 8.49 -11.12
N LEU A 99 -6.69 9.35 -12.06
CA LEU A 99 -5.49 10.17 -11.94
C LEU A 99 -5.57 11.10 -10.74
N ASP A 100 -6.70 11.77 -10.52
CA ASP A 100 -6.90 12.66 -9.37
C ASP A 100 -6.80 11.89 -8.05
N ALA A 101 -7.42 10.70 -7.99
CA ALA A 101 -7.35 9.83 -6.81
C ALA A 101 -5.91 9.35 -6.54
N LEU A 102 -5.16 8.98 -7.59
CA LEU A 102 -3.75 8.57 -7.51
C LEU A 102 -2.86 9.72 -7.04
N VAL A 103 -3.01 10.91 -7.64
CA VAL A 103 -2.25 12.12 -7.29
C VAL A 103 -2.51 12.50 -5.83
N ASN A 104 -3.77 12.51 -5.41
CA ASN A 104 -4.14 12.80 -4.03
C ASN A 104 -3.54 11.79 -3.04
N LEU A 105 -3.68 10.50 -3.35
CA LEU A 105 -3.11 9.42 -2.54
C LEU A 105 -1.59 9.56 -2.42
N TRP A 106 -0.88 9.81 -3.54
CA TRP A 106 0.57 10.01 -3.54
C TRP A 106 1.02 11.27 -2.80
N ALA A 107 0.31 12.39 -2.97
CA ALA A 107 0.59 13.63 -2.28
C ALA A 107 0.44 13.48 -0.76
N SER A 108 -0.53 12.67 -0.32
CA SER A 108 -0.78 12.42 1.09
C SER A 108 0.36 11.67 1.80
N ARG A 109 1.27 11.02 1.08
CA ARG A 109 2.28 10.10 1.66
C ARG A 109 3.13 10.71 2.78
N ARG A 110 3.50 11.99 2.66
CA ARG A 110 4.37 12.71 3.63
C ARG A 110 3.59 13.49 4.70
N SER A 111 2.32 13.83 4.46
CA SER A 111 1.50 14.56 5.42
C SER A 111 0.01 14.24 5.25
N PRO A 112 -0.68 13.84 6.34
CA PRO A 112 -2.13 13.60 6.31
C PRO A 112 -2.98 14.81 5.94
N GLY A 113 -2.46 16.02 6.21
CA GLY A 113 -3.19 17.28 6.04
C GLY A 113 -3.08 17.90 4.65
N LEU A 114 -2.17 17.41 3.79
CA LEU A 114 -1.98 17.97 2.44
C LEU A 114 -3.01 17.46 1.41
N ALA A 115 -3.78 16.42 1.74
CA ALA A 115 -4.72 15.80 0.80
C ALA A 115 -6.06 16.55 0.64
N LEU A 116 -6.23 17.71 1.29
CA LEU A 116 -7.48 18.51 1.30
C LEU A 116 -7.36 19.85 0.54
N MET A 117 -6.24 20.12 -0.14
CA MET A 117 -6.04 21.37 -0.88
C MET A 117 -5.86 21.10 -2.38
N VAL A 118 -6.89 20.59 -3.05
CA VAL A 118 -7.06 20.75 -4.51
C VAL A 118 -8.53 20.94 -4.81
#